data_AF-A0A8C5Z4G3-F1
#
_entry.id   AF-A0A8C5Z4G3-F1
#
_cell.length_a   1.000
_cell.length_b   1.000
_cell.length_c   1.000
_cell.angle_alpha   90.00
_cell.angle_beta   90.00
_cell.angle_gamma   90.00
#
_symmetry.space_group_name_H-M   'P 1'
#
loop_
_entity.id
_entity.type
_entity.pdbx_description
1 polymer ?
#
loop_
_entity_poly.entity_id
_entity_poly.type
_entity_poly.pdbx_seq_one_letter_code
_entity_poly.pdbx_strand_id
1 'polypeptide(L)'
;MTSYSTSAQCSTSDSACRISPERVNKVRPKLPLLKILQAAGAEGEMFTVKEVMRCLGQYIMVKQLYDQQEQHMVYCGGDLLGELLGRQSFSVKDPSPLYDMLRKNLVTLTTATTDAAQTLALAQDHRMELENIMLSETSQAQILCSLILCGI
;
A
#
# COMPACT_ATOMS: atom_id res chain seq x y z
N MET A 1 -14.80 -13.99 60.07
CA MET A 1 -15.10 -13.91 58.63
C MET A 1 -14.40 -12.67 58.09
N THR A 2 -13.45 -12.87 57.20
CA THR A 2 -12.75 -11.82 56.44
C THR A 2 -13.63 -11.36 55.28
N SER A 3 -13.72 -10.04 55.07
CA SER A 3 -14.16 -9.47 53.79
C SER A 3 -13.37 -8.20 53.51
N TYR A 4 -12.80 -8.17 52.32
CA TYR A 4 -11.90 -7.19 51.70
C TYR A 4 -12.73 -6.22 50.85
N SER A 5 -12.26 -4.97 50.65
CA SER A 5 -12.50 -4.08 49.49
C SER A 5 -11.71 -2.77 49.71
N THR A 6 -10.54 -2.55 49.09
CA THR A 6 -10.27 -1.98 47.75
C THR A 6 -10.86 -0.59 47.50
N SER A 7 -9.99 0.43 47.45
CA SER A 7 -10.06 1.49 46.42
C SER A 7 -8.68 2.16 46.27
N ALA A 8 -7.95 1.77 45.22
CA ALA A 8 -6.84 2.55 44.70
C ALA A 8 -7.41 3.62 43.78
N GLN A 9 -7.12 4.89 44.07
CA GLN A 9 -7.46 6.00 43.19
C GLN A 9 -6.45 6.01 42.03
N CYS A 10 -6.92 5.67 40.84
CA CYS A 10 -6.17 5.85 39.61
C CYS A 10 -6.38 7.27 39.10
N SER A 11 -5.34 8.09 39.21
CA SER A 11 -5.14 9.29 38.41
C SER A 11 -5.31 8.93 36.93
N THR A 12 -6.37 9.41 36.29
CA THR A 12 -6.50 9.36 34.83
C THR A 12 -6.14 10.72 34.28
N SER A 13 -4.94 10.74 33.67
CA SER A 13 -4.37 11.88 32.97
C SER A 13 -5.29 12.35 31.85
N ASP A 14 -5.30 13.67 31.73
CA ASP A 14 -5.96 14.50 30.73
C ASP A 14 -5.93 13.89 29.32
N SER A 15 -7.13 13.78 28.78
CA SER A 15 -7.46 13.39 27.42
C SER A 15 -7.14 14.51 26.43
N ALA A 16 -6.06 14.40 25.67
CA ALA A 16 -5.92 15.10 24.39
C ALA A 16 -4.76 14.54 23.55
N CYS A 17 -4.75 13.22 23.28
CA CYS A 17 -4.06 12.75 22.08
C CYS A 17 -4.84 13.28 20.88
N ARG A 18 -4.47 14.48 20.39
CA ARG A 18 -4.80 14.91 19.05
C ARG A 18 -4.14 13.91 18.10
N ILE A 19 -4.83 12.82 17.81
CA ILE A 19 -4.59 12.04 16.61
C ILE A 19 -4.97 13.00 15.50
N SER A 20 -3.99 13.78 15.05
CA SER A 20 -4.05 14.44 13.76
C SER A 20 -4.49 13.34 12.80
N PRO A 21 -5.54 13.51 11.98
CA PRO A 21 -5.83 12.53 10.96
C PRO A 21 -4.51 12.34 10.23
N GLU A 22 -3.95 11.13 10.28
CA GLU A 22 -2.76 10.79 9.50
C GLU A 22 -3.00 11.44 8.15
N ARG A 23 -2.11 12.34 7.72
CA ARG A 23 -2.21 12.92 6.39
C ARG A 23 -2.06 11.74 5.45
N VAL A 24 -3.18 11.08 5.12
CA VAL A 24 -3.15 9.84 4.38
C VAL A 24 -2.76 10.27 2.98
N ASN A 25 -1.47 10.14 2.67
CA ASN A 25 -0.93 10.58 1.40
C ASN A 25 -1.63 9.81 0.28
N LYS A 26 -2.53 10.51 -0.41
CA LYS A 26 -3.22 9.99 -1.57
C LYS A 26 -2.30 10.15 -2.78
N VAL A 27 -2.21 9.07 -3.55
CA VAL A 27 -1.50 8.98 -4.81
C VAL A 27 -2.51 8.86 -5.94
N ARG A 28 -2.16 9.42 -7.10
CA ARG A 28 -2.89 9.26 -8.35
C ARG A 28 -2.10 8.32 -9.26
N PRO A 29 -2.58 7.10 -9.52
CA PRO A 29 -1.97 6.19 -10.48
C PRO A 29 -2.03 6.76 -11.90
N LYS A 30 -0.98 6.52 -12.69
CA LYS A 30 -1.00 6.75 -14.13
C LYS A 30 -1.99 5.81 -14.80
N LEU A 31 -2.49 6.22 -15.97
CA LEU A 31 -3.55 5.51 -16.70
C LEU A 31 -3.29 3.99 -16.89
N PRO A 32 -2.07 3.51 -17.24
CA PRO A 32 -1.83 2.06 -17.36
C PRO A 32 -2.06 1.29 -16.05
N LEU A 33 -1.55 1.82 -14.93
CA LEU A 33 -1.76 1.21 -13.61
C LEU A 33 -3.24 1.33 -13.20
N LEU A 34 -3.87 2.48 -13.43
CA LEU A 34 -5.28 2.71 -13.09
C LEU A 34 -6.21 1.68 -13.75
N LYS A 35 -5.97 1.32 -15.03
CA LYS A 35 -6.74 0.29 -15.73
C LYS A 35 -6.66 -1.08 -15.04
N ILE A 36 -5.49 -1.45 -14.52
CA ILE A 36 -5.30 -2.69 -13.77
C ILE A 36 -6.10 -2.65 -12.47
N LEU A 37 -6.03 -1.53 -11.73
CA LEU A 37 -6.77 -1.37 -10.47
C LEU A 37 -8.29 -1.43 -10.71
N GLN A 38 -8.79 -0.79 -11.77
CA GLN A 38 -10.20 -0.83 -12.15
C GLN A 38 -10.65 -2.23 -12.57
N ALA A 39 -9.83 -2.96 -13.32
CA ALA A 39 -10.09 -4.36 -13.65
C ALA A 39 -10.12 -5.27 -12.40
N ALA A 40 -9.50 -4.84 -11.30
CA ALA A 40 -9.58 -5.48 -9.99
C ALA A 40 -10.79 -5.03 -9.14
N GLY A 41 -11.66 -4.16 -9.68
CA GLY A 41 -12.83 -3.62 -8.99
C GLY A 41 -12.59 -2.30 -8.23
N ALA A 42 -11.46 -1.63 -8.43
CA ALA A 42 -11.20 -0.34 -7.80
C ALA A 42 -12.01 0.81 -8.45
N GLU A 43 -12.60 1.68 -7.64
CA GLU A 43 -13.33 2.86 -8.08
C GLU A 43 -12.55 4.16 -7.80
N GLY A 44 -12.75 5.18 -8.64
CA GLY A 44 -12.11 6.49 -8.50
C GLY A 44 -10.71 6.57 -9.11
N GLU A 45 -10.03 7.69 -8.85
CA GLU A 45 -8.71 8.00 -9.42
C GLU A 45 -7.62 8.22 -8.36
N MET A 46 -7.99 8.29 -7.08
CA MET A 46 -7.08 8.57 -5.98
C MET A 46 -7.08 7.42 -4.98
N PHE A 47 -5.89 6.93 -4.65
CA PHE A 47 -5.69 5.76 -3.81
C PHE A 47 -4.62 6.06 -2.77
N THR A 48 -4.60 5.30 -1.68
CA THR A 48 -3.42 5.15 -0.84
C THR A 48 -2.51 4.10 -1.47
N VAL A 49 -1.22 4.10 -1.14
CA VAL A 49 -0.32 3.02 -1.58
C VAL A 49 -0.83 1.64 -1.12
N LYS A 50 -1.41 1.57 0.09
CA LYS A 50 -2.05 0.36 0.63
C LYS A 50 -3.22 -0.12 -0.22
N GLU A 51 -4.09 0.80 -0.67
CA GLU A 51 -5.20 0.47 -1.57
C GLU A 51 -4.70 -0.05 -2.92
N VAL A 52 -3.68 0.59 -3.50
CA VAL A 52 -3.05 0.15 -4.75
C VAL A 52 -2.52 -1.28 -4.62
N MET A 53 -1.79 -1.56 -3.54
CA MET A 53 -1.21 -2.88 -3.27
C MET A 53 -2.27 -3.97 -3.11
N ARG A 54 -3.34 -3.68 -2.36
CA ARG A 54 -4.48 -4.60 -2.22
C ARG A 54 -5.13 -4.91 -3.56
N CYS A 55 -5.39 -3.87 -4.37
CA CYS A 55 -6.01 -4.04 -5.69
C CYS A 55 -5.10 -4.81 -6.66
N LEU A 56 -3.77 -4.64 -6.59
CA LEU A 56 -2.83 -5.46 -7.36
C LEU A 56 -2.88 -6.94 -6.94
N GLY A 57 -2.95 -7.23 -5.64
CA GLY A 57 -3.15 -8.60 -5.16
C GLY A 57 -4.47 -9.22 -5.67
N GLN A 58 -5.56 -8.46 -5.59
CA GLN A 58 -6.86 -8.87 -6.12
C GLN A 58 -6.80 -9.16 -7.63
N TYR A 59 -6.14 -8.30 -8.39
CA TYR A 59 -5.98 -8.47 -9.84
C TYR A 59 -5.26 -9.79 -10.17
N ILE A 60 -4.15 -10.07 -9.50
CA ILE A 60 -3.36 -11.30 -9.68
C ILE A 60 -4.21 -12.53 -9.34
N MET A 61 -4.99 -12.46 -8.25
CA MET A 61 -5.85 -13.56 -7.82
C MET A 61 -6.99 -13.83 -8.81
N VAL A 62 -7.77 -12.79 -9.18
CA VAL A 62 -8.92 -12.93 -10.08
C VAL A 62 -8.51 -13.44 -11.45
N LYS A 63 -7.36 -12.99 -11.96
CA LYS A 63 -6.82 -13.46 -13.25
C LYS A 63 -5.99 -14.75 -13.14
N GLN A 64 -5.84 -15.29 -11.94
CA GLN A 64 -5.07 -16.51 -11.66
C GLN A 64 -3.65 -16.46 -12.25
N LEU A 65 -2.98 -15.31 -12.10
CA LEU A 65 -1.63 -15.12 -12.65
C LEU A 65 -0.55 -15.78 -11.79
N TYR A 66 -0.91 -16.47 -10.70
CA TYR A 66 0.03 -17.17 -9.82
C TYR A 66 0.16 -18.65 -10.19
N ASP A 67 1.30 -19.25 -9.87
CA ASP A 67 1.50 -20.69 -10.04
C ASP A 67 0.75 -21.51 -8.98
N GLN A 68 0.09 -22.60 -9.35
CA GLN A 68 -0.66 -23.41 -8.39
C GLN A 68 0.23 -24.20 -7.42
N GLN A 69 1.43 -24.59 -7.84
CA GLN A 69 2.38 -25.34 -7.02
C GLN A 69 3.32 -24.40 -6.27
N GLU A 70 3.78 -23.36 -6.96
CA GLU A 70 4.65 -22.34 -6.41
C GLU A 70 3.93 -20.99 -6.30
N GLN A 71 2.86 -20.89 -5.49
CA GLN A 71 1.98 -19.70 -5.37
C GLN A 71 2.66 -18.35 -5.13
N HIS A 72 3.92 -18.37 -4.72
CA HIS A 72 4.77 -17.19 -4.63
C HIS A 72 5.28 -16.67 -6.00
N MET A 73 5.11 -17.43 -7.08
CA MET A 73 5.50 -17.07 -8.44
C MET A 73 4.28 -16.55 -9.19
N VAL A 74 4.45 -15.39 -9.82
CA VAL A 74 3.43 -14.75 -10.66
C VAL A 74 3.91 -14.71 -12.10
N TYR A 75 3.14 -15.29 -13.02
CA TYR A 75 3.35 -15.27 -14.46
C TYR A 75 2.36 -14.29 -15.11
N CYS A 76 2.88 -13.14 -15.54
CA CYS A 76 2.09 -12.03 -16.09
C CYS A 76 2.42 -11.75 -17.56
N GLY A 77 3.06 -12.71 -18.25
CA GLY A 77 3.37 -12.56 -19.67
C GLY A 77 2.13 -12.53 -20.54
N GLY A 78 2.06 -11.53 -21.42
CA GLY A 78 0.87 -11.24 -22.23
C GLY A 78 -0.27 -10.56 -21.44
N ASP A 79 -0.02 -10.18 -20.19
CA ASP A 79 -0.94 -9.40 -19.37
C ASP A 79 -0.47 -7.94 -19.22
N LEU A 80 -1.41 -7.01 -19.03
CA LEU A 80 -1.11 -5.60 -18.76
C LEU A 80 -0.18 -5.41 -17.55
N LEU A 81 -0.27 -6.28 -16.54
CA LEU A 81 0.63 -6.26 -15.39
C LEU A 81 2.07 -6.56 -15.80
N GLY A 82 2.29 -7.53 -16.68
CA GLY A 82 3.62 -7.87 -17.19
C GLY A 82 4.20 -6.79 -18.10
N GLU A 83 3.36 -6.17 -18.94
CA GLU A 83 3.74 -4.99 -19.73
C GLU A 83 4.18 -3.83 -18.83
N LEU A 84 3.44 -3.57 -17.75
CA LEU A 84 3.73 -2.48 -16.81
C LEU A 84 5.00 -2.74 -15.97
N LEU A 85 5.23 -4.01 -15.60
CA LEU A 85 6.45 -4.45 -14.91
C LEU A 85 7.66 -4.54 -15.85
N GLY A 86 7.43 -4.69 -17.17
CA GLY A 86 8.46 -5.01 -18.15
C GLY A 86 9.06 -6.41 -17.95
N ARG A 87 8.27 -7.35 -17.42
CA ARG A 87 8.71 -8.71 -17.07
C ARG A 87 7.62 -9.73 -17.37
N GLN A 88 8.03 -10.96 -17.66
CA GLN A 88 7.10 -12.08 -17.88
C GLN A 88 6.68 -12.76 -16.56
N SER A 89 7.51 -12.68 -15.53
CA SER A 89 7.23 -13.23 -14.21
C SER A 89 8.01 -12.52 -13.11
N PHE A 90 7.53 -12.68 -11.87
CA PHE A 90 8.25 -12.25 -10.67
C PHE A 90 7.85 -13.12 -9.47
N SER A 91 8.70 -13.11 -8.44
CA SER A 91 8.44 -13.78 -7.17
C SER A 91 7.92 -12.78 -6.16
N VAL A 92 6.82 -13.07 -5.46
CA VAL A 92 6.31 -12.22 -4.37
C VAL A 92 7.25 -12.19 -3.16
N LYS A 93 8.22 -13.14 -3.10
CA LYS A 93 9.31 -13.11 -2.11
C LYS A 93 10.34 -12.03 -2.41
N ASP A 94 10.42 -11.57 -3.65
CA ASP A 94 11.21 -10.42 -4.08
C ASP A 94 10.27 -9.34 -4.64
N PRO A 95 9.70 -8.47 -3.79
CA PRO A 95 8.72 -7.47 -4.21
C PRO A 95 9.36 -6.28 -4.96
N SER A 96 10.69 -6.24 -5.09
CA SER A 96 11.43 -5.13 -5.71
C SER A 96 10.89 -4.73 -7.11
N PRO A 97 10.57 -5.67 -8.03
CA PRO A 97 10.02 -5.31 -9.34
C PRO A 97 8.68 -4.58 -9.24
N LEU A 98 7.86 -4.92 -8.25
CA LEU A 98 6.55 -4.32 -8.03
C LEU A 98 6.72 -2.91 -7.47
N TYR A 99 7.65 -2.71 -6.54
CA TYR A 99 7.98 -1.38 -6.01
C TYR A 99 8.59 -0.45 -7.06
N ASP A 100 9.49 -0.95 -7.90
CA ASP A 100 10.04 -0.19 -9.02
C ASP A 100 8.95 0.28 -9.98
N MET A 101 7.96 -0.58 -10.25
CA MET A 101 6.81 -0.26 -11.07
C MET A 101 5.94 0.81 -10.40
N LEU A 102 5.64 0.69 -9.10
CA LEU A 102 4.83 1.69 -8.38
C LEU A 102 5.49 3.07 -8.36
N ARG A 103 6.80 3.14 -8.10
CA ARG A 103 7.56 4.41 -8.15
C ARG A 103 7.45 5.09 -9.51
N LYS A 104 7.40 4.33 -10.59
CA LYS A 104 7.26 4.84 -11.97
C LYS A 104 5.82 5.21 -12.33
N ASN A 105 4.83 4.66 -11.64
CA ASN A 105 3.42 4.74 -12.01
C ASN A 105 2.52 5.50 -11.03
N LEU A 106 3.04 5.96 -9.89
CA LEU A 106 2.30 6.78 -8.94
C LEU A 106 2.73 8.25 -9.01
N VAL A 107 1.77 9.15 -8.87
CA VAL A 107 1.98 10.59 -8.71
C VAL A 107 1.47 11.01 -7.34
N THR A 108 2.33 11.59 -6.50
CA THR A 108 1.92 12.15 -5.21
C THR A 108 1.26 13.51 -5.42
N LEU A 109 0.07 13.71 -4.85
CA LEU A 109 -0.51 15.05 -4.75
C LEU A 109 0.06 15.72 -3.51
N THR A 110 0.93 16.72 -3.68
CA THR A 110 1.20 17.69 -2.62
C THR A 110 -0.02 18.60 -2.52
N THR A 111 -0.70 18.61 -1.37
CA THR A 111 -1.68 19.67 -1.08
C THR A 111 -0.91 20.97 -0.97
N ALA A 112 -0.88 21.74 -2.05
CA ALA A 112 -0.34 23.08 -2.09
C ALA A 112 -1.26 24.03 -1.31
N THR A 113 -1.22 23.95 0.02
CA THR A 113 -1.64 25.07 0.87
C THR A 113 -0.46 26.03 0.96
N THR A 114 -0.48 27.04 0.09
CA THR A 114 0.04 28.40 0.32
C THR A 114 1.42 28.51 0.99
N ASP A 115 2.51 28.34 0.24
CA ASP A 115 3.64 29.28 0.19
C ASP A 115 4.67 28.77 -0.84
N ALA A 116 5.06 29.60 -1.80
CA ALA A 116 5.90 29.21 -2.94
C ALA A 116 7.39 28.99 -2.58
N ALA A 117 7.76 29.10 -1.30
CA ALA A 117 9.15 29.04 -0.85
C ALA A 117 9.55 27.70 -0.18
N GLN A 118 8.63 26.78 0.13
CA GLN A 118 8.92 25.55 0.90
C GLN A 118 8.83 24.23 0.11
N THR A 119 8.68 24.30 -1.23
CA THR A 119 8.37 23.15 -2.09
C THR A 119 9.45 22.05 -2.10
N LEU A 120 10.71 22.36 -1.77
CA LEU A 120 11.80 21.36 -1.83
C LEU A 120 11.88 20.46 -0.59
N ALA A 121 11.67 20.99 0.62
CA ALA A 121 11.78 20.20 1.85
C ALA A 121 10.60 19.25 2.03
N LEU A 122 9.38 19.69 1.70
CA LEU A 122 8.16 18.87 1.77
C LEU A 122 8.15 17.76 0.69
N ALA A 123 8.66 18.02 -0.51
CA ALA A 123 8.75 16.99 -1.54
C ALA A 123 9.76 15.88 -1.20
N GLN A 124 10.84 16.21 -0.48
CA GLN A 124 11.79 15.22 0.03
C GLN A 124 11.19 14.38 1.16
N ASP A 125 10.47 15.02 2.08
CA ASP A 125 9.79 14.35 3.19
C ASP A 125 8.75 13.34 2.71
N HIS A 126 7.90 13.73 1.76
CA HIS A 126 6.90 12.82 1.15
C HIS A 126 7.52 11.72 0.29
N ARG A 127 8.67 11.96 -0.36
CA ARG A 127 9.42 10.89 -1.04
C ARG A 127 9.95 9.88 -0.03
N MET A 128 10.50 10.35 1.08
CA MET A 128 10.95 9.48 2.16
C MET A 128 9.79 8.72 2.79
N GLU A 129 8.59 9.30 2.86
CA GLU A 129 7.40 8.63 3.38
C GLU A 129 6.84 7.57 2.42
N LEU A 130 6.82 7.83 1.10
CA LEU A 130 6.55 6.78 0.11
C LEU A 130 7.56 5.65 0.22
N GLU A 131 8.84 5.98 0.38
CA GLU A 131 9.87 4.99 0.64
C GLU A 131 9.58 4.24 1.93
N ASN A 132 9.20 4.90 3.03
CA ASN A 132 8.90 4.25 4.31
C ASN A 132 7.62 3.38 4.27
N ILE A 133 6.59 3.79 3.53
CA ILE A 133 5.36 3.00 3.30
C ILE A 133 5.67 1.77 2.42
N MET A 134 6.53 1.93 1.42
CA MET A 134 7.00 0.83 0.55
C MET A 134 8.04 -0.07 1.25
N LEU A 135 8.80 0.47 2.21
CA LEU A 135 9.83 -0.19 3.03
C LEU A 135 9.28 -0.77 4.34
N SER A 136 7.96 -0.77 4.55
CA SER A 136 7.34 -1.68 5.54
C SER A 136 7.34 -3.11 4.98
N GLU A 137 8.54 -3.63 4.74
CA GLU A 137 8.86 -4.85 4.00
C GLU A 137 8.22 -6.11 4.58
N THR A 138 7.79 -6.09 5.85
CA THR A 138 7.19 -7.23 6.53
C THR A 138 5.69 -7.38 6.29
N SER A 139 4.95 -6.31 5.98
CA SER A 139 3.49 -6.40 5.84
C SER A 139 3.05 -6.66 4.39
N GLN A 140 3.76 -6.14 3.39
CA GLN A 140 3.28 -6.11 2.01
C GLN A 140 3.47 -7.43 1.24
N ALA A 141 4.63 -8.08 1.39
CA ALA A 141 4.86 -9.42 0.86
C ALA A 141 3.96 -10.44 1.55
N GLN A 142 3.71 -10.28 2.86
CA GLN A 142 2.69 -11.04 3.58
C GLN A 142 1.28 -10.74 3.08
N ILE A 143 0.90 -9.49 2.78
CA ILE A 143 -0.40 -9.16 2.22
C ILE A 143 -0.57 -9.77 0.83
N LEU A 144 0.42 -9.66 -0.05
CA LEU A 144 0.33 -10.24 -1.39
C LEU A 144 0.30 -11.78 -1.33
N CYS A 145 1.12 -12.39 -0.48
CA CYS A 145 1.02 -13.81 -0.16
C CYS A 145 -0.35 -14.17 0.41
N SER A 146 -0.85 -13.46 1.43
CA SER A 146 -2.14 -13.73 2.07
C SER A 146 -3.31 -13.56 1.11
N LEU A 147 -3.27 -12.60 0.20
CA LEU A 147 -4.32 -12.44 -0.82
C LEU A 147 -4.30 -13.60 -1.82
N ILE A 148 -3.12 -14.04 -2.26
CA ILE A 148 -2.98 -15.18 -3.17
C ILE A 148 -3.30 -16.52 -2.48
N LEU A 149 -2.90 -16.70 -1.22
CA LEU A 149 -3.05 -17.93 -0.44
C LEU A 149 -4.41 -18.06 0.27
N CYS A 150 -5.02 -16.97 0.74
CA CYS A 150 -6.27 -17.02 1.52
C CYS A 150 -7.54 -16.67 0.74
N GLY A 151 -7.45 -16.16 -0.50
CA GLY A 151 -8.65 -15.94 -1.33
C GLY A 151 -9.64 -14.90 -0.76
N ILE A 152 -9.18 -13.98 0.09
CA ILE A 152 -10.01 -13.00 0.81
C ILE A 152 -10.26 -11.76 -0.06
#